data_AF-A0A968MK58-F1
#
_entry.id   AF-A0A968MK58-F1
#
_cell.length_a   1.000
_cell.length_b   1.000
_cell.length_c   1.000
_cell.angle_alpha   90.00
_cell.angle_beta   90.00
_cell.angle_gamma   90.00
#
_symmetry.space_group_name_H-M   'P 1'
#
loop_
_entity.id
_entity.type
_entity.pdbx_description
1 polymer ?
#
loop_
_entity_poly.entity_id
_entity_poly.type
_entity_poly.pdbx_seq_one_letter_code
_entity_poly.pdbx_strand_id
1 'polypeptide(L)'
;MKNVSSVPKIDEIALVQLIPSGWEIENTRLNNESMPTWMEGWMLNNEEYLDIRDDRIMWFFDLPNSNEYDFVVKLNTVTTGTFYLPSTLVEAMYNNDYKATIAGKNIQVTSR
;
A
#
# COMPACT_ATOMS: atom_id res chain seq x y z
N MET A 1 -2.16 4.24 -7.87
CA MET A 1 -3.49 4.70 -7.37
C MET A 1 -3.78 6.05 -7.99
N LYS A 2 -4.94 6.23 -8.62
CA LYS A 2 -5.25 7.45 -9.38
C LYS A 2 -6.51 8.15 -8.89
N ASN A 3 -6.49 9.48 -8.79
CA ASN A 3 -7.69 10.27 -8.54
C ASN A 3 -8.47 10.49 -9.84
N VAL A 4 -9.69 9.94 -9.92
CA VAL A 4 -10.60 10.06 -11.07
C VAL A 4 -11.84 10.91 -10.76
N SER A 5 -11.88 11.55 -9.59
CA SER A 5 -12.98 12.43 -9.19
C SER A 5 -12.94 13.76 -9.94
N SER A 6 -14.03 14.52 -9.89
CA SER A 6 -14.09 15.88 -10.44
C SER A 6 -13.53 16.95 -9.51
N VAL A 7 -13.15 16.62 -8.28
CA VAL A 7 -12.60 17.58 -7.31
C VAL A 7 -11.10 17.77 -7.53
N PRO A 8 -10.54 18.97 -7.29
CA PRO A 8 -9.13 19.25 -7.56
C PRO A 8 -8.16 18.45 -6.70
N LYS A 9 -8.58 18.00 -5.51
CA LYS A 9 -7.78 17.21 -4.57
C LYS A 9 -8.73 16.44 -3.65
N ILE A 10 -8.31 15.26 -3.22
CA ILE A 10 -8.92 14.55 -2.09
C ILE A 10 -7.89 14.57 -0.98
N ASP A 11 -8.29 15.07 0.18
CA ASP A 11 -7.42 15.28 1.33
C ASP A 11 -7.55 14.14 2.34
N GLU A 12 -6.51 13.96 3.17
CA GLU A 12 -6.54 13.09 4.35
C GLU A 12 -6.93 11.65 4.02
N ILE A 13 -6.26 11.06 3.01
CA ILE A 13 -6.53 9.70 2.54
C ILE A 13 -5.72 8.70 3.35
N ALA A 14 -6.35 7.61 3.74
CA ALA A 14 -5.70 6.42 4.29
C ALA A 14 -5.79 5.25 3.29
N LEU A 15 -4.65 4.71 2.87
CA LEU A 15 -4.52 3.44 2.16
C LEU A 15 -4.07 2.36 3.13
N VAL A 16 -4.83 1.28 3.24
CA VAL A 16 -4.58 0.18 4.17
C VAL A 16 -4.42 -1.13 3.41
N GLN A 17 -3.31 -1.82 3.67
CA GLN A 17 -3.08 -3.19 3.22
C GLN A 17 -2.79 -4.08 4.43
N LEU A 18 -3.66 -5.05 4.66
CA LEU A 18 -3.38 -6.15 5.60
C LEU A 18 -2.50 -7.20 4.92
N ILE A 19 -1.53 -7.74 5.65
CA ILE A 19 -0.58 -8.73 5.15
C ILE A 19 -0.87 -10.09 5.80
N PRO A 20 -1.01 -11.16 5.02
CA PRO A 20 -1.22 -12.50 5.56
C PRO A 20 0.04 -13.02 6.24
N SER A 21 -0.13 -13.91 7.22
CA SER A 21 0.94 -14.48 8.05
C SER A 21 2.03 -15.27 7.31
N GLY A 22 1.85 -15.55 6.01
CA GLY A 22 2.90 -16.16 5.19
C GLY A 22 4.06 -15.20 4.86
N TRP A 23 3.82 -13.88 5.00
CA TRP A 23 4.79 -12.83 4.76
C TRP A 23 5.05 -12.00 6.01
N GLU A 24 6.25 -11.44 6.08
CA GLU A 24 6.65 -10.42 7.04
C GLU A 24 7.01 -9.14 6.29
N ILE A 25 6.58 -7.99 6.83
CA ILE A 25 6.89 -6.69 6.25
C ILE A 25 8.33 -6.31 6.61
N GLU A 26 9.16 -6.04 5.60
CA GLU A 26 10.49 -5.50 5.81
C GLU A 26 10.46 -3.97 5.79
N ASN A 27 10.87 -3.37 6.90
CA ASN A 27 10.96 -1.92 7.01
C ASN A 27 12.25 -1.40 6.34
N THR A 28 12.13 -0.99 5.08
CA THR A 28 13.24 -0.48 4.27
C THR A 28 13.87 0.82 4.80
N ARG A 29 13.15 1.58 5.66
CA ARG A 29 13.67 2.83 6.27
C ARG A 29 14.86 2.59 7.18
N LEU A 30 15.00 1.38 7.73
CA LEU A 30 16.09 1.02 8.63
C LEU A 30 17.37 0.63 7.88
N ASN A 31 17.25 0.23 6.62
CA ASN A 31 18.32 -0.50 5.91
C ASN A 31 19.08 0.38 4.90
N ASN A 32 18.71 1.66 4.73
CA ASN A 32 19.34 2.61 3.81
C ASN A 32 19.56 2.03 2.39
N GLU A 33 18.66 1.14 1.97
CA GLU A 33 18.74 0.45 0.68
C GLU A 33 18.37 1.40 -0.45
N SER A 34 19.13 1.34 -1.55
CA SER A 34 18.78 2.04 -2.78
C SER A 34 17.56 1.40 -3.45
N MET A 35 16.70 2.23 -4.02
CA MET A 35 15.53 1.75 -4.76
C MET A 35 15.94 0.87 -5.95
N PRO A 36 15.35 -0.33 -6.12
CA PRO A 36 15.65 -1.20 -7.26
C PRO A 36 15.38 -0.53 -8.61
N THR A 37 16.20 -0.83 -9.62
CA THR A 37 16.08 -0.23 -10.97
C THR A 37 14.75 -0.50 -11.65
N TRP A 38 14.07 -1.60 -11.35
CA TRP A 38 12.75 -1.91 -11.92
C TRP A 38 11.63 -0.99 -11.41
N MET A 39 11.86 -0.23 -10.35
CA MET A 39 10.93 0.81 -9.85
C MET A 39 11.16 2.17 -10.54
N GLU A 40 12.08 2.26 -11.50
CA GLU A 40 12.33 3.50 -12.23
C GLU A 40 11.06 3.96 -12.96
N GLY A 41 10.70 5.23 -12.78
CA GLY A 41 9.49 5.84 -13.34
C GLY A 41 8.23 5.72 -12.47
N TRP A 42 8.27 5.03 -11.33
CA TRP A 42 7.15 4.94 -10.40
C TRP A 42 7.07 6.21 -9.53
N MET A 43 5.85 6.66 -9.21
CA MET A 43 5.60 7.84 -8.40
C MET A 43 5.55 7.49 -6.90
N LEU A 44 6.73 7.14 -6.36
CA LEU A 44 6.92 6.65 -4.99
C LEU A 44 7.18 7.76 -3.97
N ASN A 45 7.01 7.45 -2.68
CA ASN A 45 7.32 8.33 -1.54
C ASN A 45 6.54 9.66 -1.53
N ASN A 46 5.28 9.63 -1.98
CA ASN A 46 4.37 10.77 -1.94
C ASN A 46 3.45 10.76 -0.71
N GLU A 47 3.66 9.80 0.20
CA GLU A 47 2.96 9.78 1.49
C GLU A 47 3.52 10.80 2.48
N GLU A 48 2.61 11.39 3.26
CA GLU A 48 2.96 12.27 4.37
C GLU A 48 3.33 11.46 5.62
N TYR A 49 2.67 10.32 5.80
CA TYR A 49 2.94 9.40 6.90
C TYR A 49 2.75 7.94 6.48
N LEU A 50 3.56 7.06 7.07
CA LEU A 50 3.50 5.62 6.87
C LEU A 50 3.58 4.94 8.23
N ASP A 51 2.55 4.17 8.57
CA ASP A 51 2.53 3.29 9.75
C ASP A 51 2.75 1.85 9.28
N ILE A 52 3.82 1.23 9.80
CA ILE A 52 4.17 -0.16 9.52
C ILE A 52 3.97 -0.95 10.81
N ARG A 53 3.13 -1.97 10.77
CA ARG A 53 2.90 -2.92 11.85
C ARG A 53 3.19 -4.33 11.36
N ASP A 54 3.09 -5.30 12.26
CA ASP A 54 3.36 -6.71 11.94
C ASP A 54 2.38 -7.29 10.91
N ASP A 55 1.11 -6.88 10.97
CA ASP A 55 0.02 -7.45 10.16
C ASP A 55 -0.51 -6.51 9.06
N ARG A 56 -0.01 -5.27 9.00
CA ARG A 56 -0.53 -4.25 8.10
C ARG A 56 0.44 -3.11 7.84
N ILE A 57 0.21 -2.45 6.73
CA ILE A 57 0.86 -1.21 6.36
C ILE A 57 -0.20 -0.18 5.97
N MET A 58 -0.01 1.07 6.41
CA MET A 58 -0.94 2.16 6.19
C MET A 58 -0.21 3.39 5.69
N TRP A 59 -0.61 3.90 4.53
CA TRP A 59 -0.09 5.15 3.96
C TRP A 59 -1.14 6.24 4.11
N PHE A 60 -0.69 7.43 4.53
CA PHE A 60 -1.49 8.62 4.70
C PHE A 60 -0.99 9.72 3.79
N PHE A 61 -1.87 10.29 2.97
CA PHE A 61 -1.49 11.24 1.92
C PHE A 61 -2.69 12.05 1.41
N ASP A 62 -2.38 13.15 0.75
CA ASP A 62 -3.31 13.87 -0.11
C ASP A 62 -3.14 13.43 -1.57
N LEU A 63 -4.23 13.34 -2.33
CA LEU A 63 -4.20 12.95 -3.74
C LEU A 63 -4.81 14.02 -4.66
N PRO A 64 -3.98 14.86 -5.31
CA PRO A 64 -4.41 15.81 -6.32
C PRO A 64 -5.14 15.12 -7.49
N ASN A 65 -6.04 15.85 -8.14
CA ASN A 65 -6.75 15.35 -9.31
C ASN A 65 -5.76 14.95 -10.41
N SER A 66 -6.06 13.86 -11.11
CA SER A 66 -5.28 13.36 -12.25
C SER A 66 -3.86 12.91 -11.92
N ASN A 67 -3.45 12.99 -10.65
CA ASN A 67 -2.21 12.38 -10.19
C ASN A 67 -2.41 10.89 -9.92
N GLU A 68 -1.31 10.16 -10.08
CA GLU A 68 -1.21 8.75 -9.76
C GLU A 68 0.00 8.51 -8.85
N TYR A 69 -0.21 7.85 -7.70
CA TYR A 69 0.86 7.49 -6.78
C TYR A 69 1.03 5.99 -6.70
N ASP A 70 2.28 5.55 -6.61
CA ASP A 70 2.65 4.17 -6.42
C ASP A 70 3.01 3.93 -4.96
N PHE A 71 2.62 2.78 -4.44
CA PHE A 71 2.88 2.38 -3.06
C PHE A 71 3.53 1.01 -3.07
N VAL A 72 4.67 0.89 -2.40
CA VAL A 72 5.49 -0.32 -2.41
C VAL A 72 5.77 -0.75 -0.98
N VAL A 73 5.74 -2.06 -0.79
CA VAL A 73 6.15 -2.73 0.44
C VAL A 73 7.08 -3.89 0.09
N LYS A 74 8.19 -4.00 0.81
CA LYS A 74 9.10 -5.15 0.70
C LYS A 74 8.60 -6.23 1.65
N LEU A 75 8.41 -7.44 1.13
CA LEU A 75 7.87 -8.58 1.87
C LEU A 75 8.87 -9.73 1.86
N ASN A 76 9.07 -10.35 3.01
CA ASN A 76 9.86 -11.57 3.16
C ASN A 76 8.96 -12.78 3.37
N THR A 77 9.27 -13.89 2.71
CA THR A 77 8.57 -15.15 2.93
C THR A 77 9.02 -15.78 4.24
N VAL A 78 8.08 -15.96 5.17
CA VAL A 78 8.33 -16.62 6.47
C VAL A 78 7.79 -18.04 6.46
N THR A 79 6.53 -18.21 6.05
CA THR A 79 5.84 -19.51 6.08
C THR A 79 5.23 -19.82 4.73
N THR A 80 5.59 -20.97 4.15
CA THR A 80 4.99 -21.45 2.90
C THR A 80 3.61 -22.04 3.16
N GLY A 81 2.70 -21.86 2.20
CA GLY A 81 1.33 -22.33 2.36
C GLY A 81 0.33 -21.55 1.52
N THR A 82 -0.94 -21.85 1.74
CA THR A 82 -2.06 -21.12 1.13
C THR A 82 -2.63 -20.17 2.16
N PHE A 83 -2.72 -18.89 1.81
CA PHE A 83 -3.24 -17.85 2.68
C PHE A 83 -4.26 -17.01 1.92
N TYR A 84 -5.08 -16.27 2.66
CA TYR A 84 -5.96 -15.27 2.08
C TYR A 84 -5.32 -13.89 2.24
N LEU A 85 -5.04 -13.21 1.13
CA LEU A 85 -4.65 -11.80 1.11
C LEU A 85 -5.93 -10.96 1.28
N PRO A 86 -6.11 -10.23 2.38
CA PRO A 86 -7.30 -9.41 2.58
C PRO A 86 -7.37 -8.26 1.56
N SER A 87 -8.56 -7.68 1.43
CA SER A 87 -8.80 -6.55 0.54
C SER A 87 -7.93 -5.35 0.87
N THR A 88 -7.49 -4.65 -0.16
CA THR A 88 -6.86 -3.32 -0.05
C THR A 88 -7.97 -2.28 0.05
N LEU A 89 -7.91 -1.42 1.07
CA LEU A 89 -8.88 -0.35 1.31
C LEU A 89 -8.20 1.01 1.12
N VAL A 90 -8.87 1.93 0.44
CA VAL A 90 -8.53 3.35 0.46
C VAL A 90 -9.77 4.17 0.79
N GLU A 91 -9.64 5.14 1.69
CA GLU A 91 -10.72 6.06 2.03
C GLU A 91 -10.19 7.42 2.50
N ALA A 92 -10.97 8.48 2.28
CA ALA A 92 -10.71 9.77 2.91
C ALA A 92 -11.22 9.73 4.35
N MET A 93 -10.34 10.01 5.32
CA MET A 93 -10.59 9.82 6.76
C MET A 93 -11.72 10.69 7.30
N TYR A 94 -11.92 11.87 6.71
CA TYR A 94 -12.93 12.84 7.12
C TYR A 94 -14.02 13.07 6.07
N ASN A 95 -14.04 12.29 4.99
CA ASN A 95 -15.05 12.37 3.94
C ASN A 95 -15.44 11.00 3.39
N ASN A 96 -16.62 10.52 3.80
CA ASN A 96 -17.14 9.20 3.42
C ASN A 96 -17.56 9.07 1.95
N ASP A 97 -17.59 10.17 1.18
CA ASP A 97 -17.91 10.13 -0.26
C ASP A 97 -16.79 9.51 -1.09
N TYR A 98 -15.55 9.49 -0.55
CA TYR A 98 -14.38 8.97 -1.25
C TYR A 98 -13.87 7.70 -0.59
N LYS A 99 -14.20 6.56 -1.21
CA LYS A 99 -13.75 5.24 -0.78
C LYS A 99 -13.64 4.31 -1.98
N ALA A 100 -12.60 3.48 -1.99
CA ALA A 100 -12.46 2.40 -2.93
C ALA A 100 -11.87 1.15 -2.25
N THR A 101 -12.16 -0.02 -2.78
CA THR A 101 -11.69 -1.28 -2.24
C THR A 101 -11.38 -2.24 -3.37
N ILE A 102 -10.23 -2.90 -3.30
CA ILE A 102 -9.90 -4.02 -4.19
C ILE A 102 -10.13 -5.30 -3.41
N ALA A 103 -10.87 -6.23 -3.99
CA ALA A 103 -11.19 -7.50 -3.37
C ALA A 103 -9.91 -8.27 -2.99
N GLY A 104 -9.96 -8.91 -1.82
CA GLY A 104 -8.94 -9.86 -1.42
C GLY A 104 -8.91 -11.10 -2.31
N LYS A 105 -7.87 -11.91 -2.18
CA LYS A 105 -7.69 -13.12 -2.99
C LYS A 105 -6.93 -14.20 -2.25
N ASN A 106 -7.18 -15.45 -2.62
CA ASN A 106 -6.32 -16.56 -2.21
C ASN A 106 -4.96 -16.40 -2.88
N ILE A 107 -3.91 -16.62 -2.09
CA ILE A 107 -2.52 -16.58 -2.53
C ILE A 107 -1.83 -17.88 -2.11
N GLN A 108 -0.80 -18.24 -2.87
CA GLN A 108 0.12 -19.30 -2.51
C GLN A 108 1.49 -18.69 -2.24
N VAL A 109 2.00 -18.90 -1.04
CA VAL A 109 3.34 -18.47 -0.63
C VAL A 109 4.29 -19.64 -0.82
N THR A 110 5.24 -19.47 -1.73
CA THR A 110 6.28 -20.46 -2.05
C THR A 110 7.62 -20.03 -1.47
N SER A 111 8.48 -21.00 -1.19
CA SER A 111 9.87 -20.71 -0.83
C SER A 111 10.59 -20.03 -1.99
N ARG A 112 11.59 -19.21 -1.65
CA ARG A 112 12.49 -18.58 -2.62
C ARG A 112 13.38 -19.59 -3.32
#